data_AF-A0A926USJ6-F1
#
_entry.id   AF-A0A926USJ6-F1
#
_cell.length_a   1.000
_cell.length_b   1.000
_cell.length_c   1.000
_cell.angle_alpha   90.00
_cell.angle_beta   90.00
_cell.angle_gamma   90.00
#
_symmetry.space_group_name_H-M   'P 1'
#
loop_
_entity.id
_entity.type
_entity.pdbx_description
1 polymer ?
#
loop_
_entity_poly.entity_id
_entity_poly.type
_entity_poly.pdbx_seq_one_letter_code
_entity_poly.pdbx_strand_id
1 'polypeptide(L)' 'QIFSVTVKPKVFKKLEDAQANYPQWVAAIAGKMGEATATGFVLLEPNIQVFEKKPKEAKPVE' A
#
# COMPACT_ATOMS: atom_id res chain seq x y z
N GLN A 1 -1.23 4.84 -13.84
CA GLN A 1 -2.54 5.26 -13.32
C GLN A 1 -2.30 5.81 -11.92
N ILE A 2 -2.63 7.08 -11.67
CA ILE A 2 -2.35 7.73 -10.38
C ILE A 2 -3.65 7.76 -9.59
N PHE A 3 -3.71 7.04 -8.47
CA PHE A 3 -4.85 7.13 -7.55
C PHE A 3 -4.45 7.96 -6.33
N SER A 4 -5.40 8.73 -5.80
CA SER A 4 -5.22 9.53 -4.59
C SER A 4 -6.04 8.90 -3.47
N VAL A 5 -5.44 8.79 -2.29
CA VAL A 5 -6.08 8.16 -1.13
C VAL A 5 -5.83 8.98 0.12
N THR A 6 -6.89 9.32 0.84
CA THR A 6 -6.78 10.05 2.11
C THR A 6 -6.84 9.05 3.25
N VAL A 7 -5.74 8.90 3.97
CA VAL A 7 -5.62 7.98 5.10
C VAL A 7 -5.51 8.74 6.41
N LYS A 8 -5.95 8.12 7.50
CA LYS A 8 -5.73 8.68 8.85
C LYS A 8 -4.22 8.69 9.15
N PRO A 9 -3.70 9.68 9.90
CA PRO A 9 -2.28 9.74 10.27
C PRO A 9 -1.75 8.45 10.91
N LYS A 10 -2.56 7.77 11.72
CA LYS A 10 -2.22 6.48 12.34
C LYS A 10 -1.95 5.36 11.31
N VAL A 11 -2.64 5.37 10.18
CA VAL A 11 -2.45 4.40 9.10
C VAL A 11 -1.20 4.75 8.29
N PHE A 12 -1.01 6.04 7.99
CA PHE A 12 0.20 6.52 7.32
C PHE A 12 1.46 6.16 8.11
N LYS A 13 1.43 6.38 9.43
CA LYS A 13 2.55 6.00 10.32
C LYS A 13 2.90 4.51 10.26
N LYS A 14 1.92 3.62 10.12
CA LYS A 14 2.19 2.17 9.94
C LYS A 14 2.93 1.86 8.64
N LEU A 15 2.71 2.64 7.58
CA LEU A 15 3.43 2.49 6.31
C LEU A 15 4.87 2.99 6.47
N GLU A 16 5.07 4.12 7.14
CA GLU A 16 6.41 4.64 7.46
C GLU A 16 7.19 3.65 8.34
N ASP A 17 6.55 3.12 9.39
CA ASP A 17 7.14 2.11 10.27
C ASP A 17 7.51 0.85 9.46
N ALA A 18 6.64 0.39 8.56
CA ALA A 18 6.95 -0.75 7.70
C ALA A 18 8.12 -0.49 6.75
N GLN A 19 8.20 0.72 6.17
CA GLN A 19 9.30 1.13 5.32
C GLN A 19 10.63 1.23 6.09
N ALA A 20 10.59 1.60 7.36
CA ALA A 20 11.78 1.70 8.20
C ALA A 20 12.22 0.34 8.78
N ASN A 21 11.28 -0.53 9.13
CA ASN A 21 11.56 -1.76 9.87
C ASN A 21 11.65 -3.02 9.00
N TYR A 22 11.04 -3.03 7.81
CA TYR A 22 11.03 -4.21 6.94
C TYR A 22 11.90 -4.01 5.70
N PRO A 23 12.88 -4.90 5.45
CA PRO A 23 13.71 -4.81 4.25
C PRO A 23 12.89 -4.97 2.96
N GLN A 24 11.79 -5.71 3.03
CA GLN A 24 10.81 -5.79 1.97
C GLN A 24 9.40 -5.92 2.56
N TRP A 25 8.48 -5.11 2.08
CA TRP A 25 7.09 -5.12 2.53
C TRP A 25 6.14 -4.83 1.37
N VAL A 26 4.88 -5.21 1.54
CA VAL A 26 3.81 -4.92 0.59
C VAL A 26 2.61 -4.38 1.35
N ALA A 27 1.94 -3.37 0.79
CA ALA A 27 0.65 -2.92 1.31
C ALA A 27 -0.46 -3.31 0.33
N ALA A 28 -1.47 -4.00 0.85
CA ALA A 28 -2.75 -4.15 0.17
C ALA A 28 -3.57 -2.90 0.46
N ILE A 29 -3.90 -2.15 -0.59
CA ILE A 29 -4.77 -0.97 -0.50
C ILE A 29 -6.08 -1.36 -1.19
N ALA A 30 -7.14 -1.46 -0.40
CA ALA A 30 -8.49 -1.74 -0.87
C ALA A 30 -9.39 -0.56 -0.52
N GLY A 31 -10.45 -0.35 -1.29
CA GLY A 31 -11.42 0.71 -1.03
C GLY A 31 -12.42 0.80 -2.16
N LYS A 32 -13.34 1.75 -2.04
CA LYS A 32 -14.35 2.03 -3.06
C LYS A 32 -13.79 3.05 -4.05
N MET A 33 -13.86 2.77 -5.36
CA MET A 33 -13.55 3.79 -6.35
C MET A 33 -14.55 4.94 -6.23
N GLY A 34 -14.02 6.13 -5.96
CA GLY A 34 -14.79 7.38 -5.89
C GLY A 34 -14.64 8.19 -7.17
N GLU A 35 -14.61 9.51 -7.00
CA GLU A 35 -14.54 10.46 -8.09
C GLU A 35 -13.30 10.26 -8.96
N ALA A 36 -13.49 10.28 -10.28
CA ALA A 36 -12.38 10.31 -11.23
C ALA A 36 -11.71 11.69 -11.19
N THR A 37 -10.39 11.71 -11.05
CA THR A 37 -9.56 12.91 -11.17
C THR A 37 -8.96 12.97 -12.57
N ALA A 38 -8.39 14.12 -12.96
CA ALA A 38 -7.77 14.29 -14.28
C ALA A 38 -6.68 13.24 -14.60
N THR A 39 -6.08 12.63 -13.57
CA THR A 39 -4.99 11.64 -13.72
C THR A 39 -5.34 10.24 -13.20
N GLY A 40 -6.55 10.05 -12.65
CA GLY A 40 -7.03 8.76 -12.14
C GLY A 40 -8.29 8.89 -11.29
N PHE A 41 -8.26 8.52 -10.02
CA PHE A 41 -9.45 8.53 -9.15
C PHE A 41 -9.09 8.66 -7.66
N VAL A 42 -10.06 9.11 -6.88
CA VAL A 42 -10.00 9.12 -5.41
C VAL A 42 -10.51 7.79 -4.87
N LEU A 43 -9.74 7.14 -4.01
CA LEU A 43 -10.17 5.93 -3.32
C LEU A 43 -10.89 6.30 -2.01
N LEU A 44 -12.19 6.06 -1.97
CA LEU A 44 -13.04 6.26 -0.81
C LEU A 44 -12.94 5.06 0.14
N GLU A 45 -13.09 5.32 1.44
CA GLU A 45 -13.02 4.31 2.50
C GLU A 45 -11.79 3.40 2.40
N PRO A 46 -10.57 3.97 2.35
CA PRO A 46 -9.38 3.16 2.13
C PRO A 46 -9.05 2.29 3.33
N ASN A 47 -8.90 1.00 3.05
CA ASN A 47 -8.41 0.00 3.98
C ASN A 47 -6.99 -0.40 3.54
N ILE A 48 -6.02 -0.15 4.41
CA ILE A 48 -4.61 -0.46 4.17
C ILE A 48 -4.16 -1.55 5.14
N GLN A 49 -3.68 -2.64 4.59
CA GLN A 49 -3.06 -3.74 5.32
C GLN A 49 -1.62 -3.90 4.86
N VAL A 50 -0.69 -3.84 5.80
CA VAL A 50 0.74 -3.96 5.52
C VAL A 50 1.21 -5.36 5.89
N PHE A 51 1.93 -5.99 4.98
CA PHE A 51 2.50 -7.31 5.15
C PHE A 51 4.01 -7.22 4.98
N GLU A 52 4.75 -7.73 5.96
CA GLU A 52 6.18 -7.94 5.83
C GLU A 52 6.40 -9.08 4.83
N LYS A 53 7.16 -8.80 3.77
CA LYS A 53 7.61 -9.82 2.84
C LYS A 53 8.98 -10.28 3.33
N LYS A 54 9.02 -11.41 4.04
CA LYS A 54 10.28 -12.11 4.20
C LYS A 54 10.74 -12.56 2.80
N PRO A 55 11.97 -12.22 2.37
CA PRO A 55 12.48 -12.69 1.10
C PRO A 55 12.41 -14.23 1.13
N LYS A 56 11.54 -14.81 0.29
CA LYS A 56 11.74 -16.19 -0.13
C LYS A 56 13.04 -16.14 -0.92
N GLU A 57 14.05 -16.88 -0.48
CA GLU A 57 15.22 -17.19 -1.29
C GLU A 57 14.73 -17.43 -2.71
N ALA A 58 15.30 -16.69 -3.67
CA ALA A 58 14.98 -16.87 -5.07
C ALA A 58 15.14 -18.37 -5.34
N LYS A 59 14.03 -19.06 -5.65
CA LYS A 59 14.15 -20.40 -6.20
C LYS A 59 15.07 -20.25 -7.41
N PRO A 60 16.20 -20.99 -7.48
CA PRO A 60 17.04 -20.97 -8.66
C PRO A 60 16.14 -21.23 -9.86
N VAL A 61 16.21 -20.34 -10.85
CA VAL A 61 15.64 -20.62 -12.15
C VAL A 61 16.50 -21.74 -12.72
N GLU A 62 15.97 -22.95 -12.71
CA GLU A 62 16.48 -24.10 -13.48
C GLU A 62 15.70 -24.20 -14.79
#